data_AF-A0A7W8ZKS4-F1
#
_entry.id   AF-A0A7W8ZKS4-F1
#
_cell.length_a   1.000
_cell.length_b   1.000
_cell.length_c   1.000
_cell.angle_alpha   90.00
_cell.angle_beta   90.00
_cell.angle_gamma   90.00
#
_symmetry.space_group_name_H-M   'P 1'
#
loop_
_entity.id
_entity.type
_entity.pdbx_description
1 polymer ?
#
loop_
_entity_poly.entity_id
_entity_poly.type
_entity_poly.pdbx_seq_one_letter_code
_entity_poly.pdbx_strand_id
1 'polypeptide(L)'
;MKKLIYSFLLVFLLGVSANTVSAATTKDKVEMTTEQKIQLEKITNRVEEIRAMDKSNMSRAEKKELRKELREMKKQARGMGGGIYLSVGAIIIIILLLILIL
;
A
#
# COMPACT_ATOMS: atom_id res chain seq x y z
N MET A 1 40.60 -12.98 -29.27
CA MET A 1 39.86 -11.95 -30.03
C MET A 1 38.41 -12.33 -30.31
N LYS A 2 38.10 -13.44 -30.99
CA LYS A 2 36.69 -13.82 -31.32
C LYS A 2 35.79 -14.02 -30.08
N LYS A 3 36.31 -14.63 -29.01
CA LYS A 3 35.58 -14.84 -27.75
C LYS A 3 35.26 -13.52 -27.01
N LEU A 4 36.13 -12.53 -27.11
CA LEU A 4 35.89 -11.18 -26.56
C LEU A 4 34.81 -10.46 -27.38
N ILE A 5 34.83 -10.60 -28.70
CA ILE A 5 33.80 -10.04 -29.59
C ILE A 5 32.42 -10.63 -29.26
N TYR A 6 32.30 -11.95 -29.08
CA TYR A 6 31.03 -12.57 -28.68
C TYR A 6 30.57 -12.15 -27.28
N SER A 7 31.50 -11.95 -26.33
CA SER A 7 31.18 -11.43 -25.00
C SER A 7 30.64 -10.00 -25.06
N PHE A 8 31.24 -9.14 -25.89
CA PHE A 8 30.75 -7.78 -26.10
C PHE A 8 29.38 -7.76 -26.81
N LEU A 9 29.16 -8.67 -27.76
CA LEU A 9 27.88 -8.80 -28.46
C LEU A 9 26.75 -9.28 -27.55
N LEU A 10 27.04 -10.16 -26.59
CA LEU A 10 26.09 -10.64 -25.59
C LEU A 10 25.68 -9.51 -24.61
N VAL A 11 26.64 -8.73 -24.12
CA VAL A 11 26.38 -7.60 -23.22
C VAL A 11 25.58 -6.50 -23.93
N PHE A 12 25.86 -6.26 -25.21
CA PHE A 12 25.10 -5.30 -26.02
C PHE A 12 23.66 -5.75 -26.27
N LEU A 13 23.43 -7.06 -26.51
CA LEU A 13 22.08 -7.61 -26.71
C LEU A 13 21.22 -7.56 -25.43
N LEU A 14 21.85 -7.72 -24.27
CA LEU A 14 21.19 -7.65 -22.96
C LEU A 14 20.97 -6.21 -22.46
N GLY A 15 21.77 -5.24 -22.92
CA GLY A 15 21.65 -3.83 -22.51
C GLY A 15 20.49 -3.06 -23.14
N VAL A 16 19.94 -3.55 -24.26
CA VAL A 16 18.86 -2.86 -25.01
C VAL A 16 17.47 -3.11 -24.41
N SER A 17 17.31 -4.04 -23.47
CA SER A 17 16.02 -4.37 -22.83
C SER A 17 15.77 -3.67 -21.48
N ALA A 18 16.55 -2.63 -21.16
CA ALA A 18 16.27 -1.78 -20.00
C ALA A 18 15.06 -0.87 -20.27
N ASN A 19 13.86 -1.43 -20.22
CA ASN A 19 12.63 -0.65 -20.19
C ASN A 19 12.59 0.13 -18.87
N THR A 20 12.75 1.45 -18.95
CA THR A 20 12.51 2.34 -17.81
C THR A 20 11.01 2.35 -17.52
N VAL A 21 10.57 1.54 -16.55
CA VAL A 21 9.20 1.63 -16.01
C VAL A 21 9.11 2.93 -15.21
N SER A 22 8.54 3.96 -15.82
CA SER A 22 8.13 5.16 -15.10
C SER A 22 6.81 4.85 -14.41
N ALA A 23 6.80 4.87 -13.07
CA ALA A 23 5.55 4.81 -12.33
C ALA A 23 4.72 6.06 -12.69
N ALA A 24 3.61 5.86 -13.41
CA ALA A 24 2.68 6.93 -13.72
C ALA A 24 2.20 7.57 -12.41
N THR A 25 2.68 8.78 -12.12
CA THR A 25 2.15 9.64 -11.05
C THR A 25 0.97 10.43 -11.58
N THR A 26 0.15 9.82 -12.43
CA THR A 26 -1.19 10.34 -12.66
C THR A 26 -1.97 10.05 -11.39
N LYS A 27 -1.92 11.01 -10.46
CA LYS A 27 -2.98 11.19 -9.46
C LYS A 27 -4.22 11.62 -10.25
N ASP A 28 -4.73 10.75 -11.11
CA ASP A 28 -6.13 10.83 -11.44
C ASP A 28 -6.80 10.76 -10.08
N LYS A 29 -7.43 11.86 -9.69
CA LYS A 29 -8.36 11.83 -8.57
C LYS A 29 -9.36 10.79 -9.00
N VAL A 30 -9.17 9.54 -8.55
CA VAL A 30 -10.15 8.49 -8.70
C VAL A 30 -11.35 9.06 -7.97
N GLU A 31 -12.28 9.62 -8.74
CA GLU A 31 -13.51 10.14 -8.16
C GLU A 31 -14.16 8.96 -7.48
N MET A 32 -14.25 9.04 -6.16
CA MET A 32 -14.82 7.97 -5.36
C MET A 32 -16.19 7.63 -5.93
N THR A 33 -16.43 6.34 -6.20
CA THR A 33 -17.76 5.89 -6.62
C THR A 33 -18.77 6.25 -5.53
N THR A 34 -20.05 6.38 -5.90
CA THR A 34 -21.13 6.66 -4.95
C THR A 34 -21.14 5.67 -3.78
N GLU A 35 -20.87 4.39 -4.06
CA GLU A 35 -20.75 3.33 -3.06
C GLU A 35 -19.56 3.53 -2.11
N GLN A 36 -18.40 3.94 -2.64
CA GLN A 36 -17.23 4.25 -1.83
C GLN A 36 -17.50 5.47 -0.92
N LYS A 37 -18.21 6.49 -1.40
CA LYS A 37 -18.58 7.65 -0.57
C LYS A 37 -19.47 7.23 0.60
N ILE A 38 -20.48 6.40 0.35
CA ILE A 38 -21.38 5.86 1.38
C ILE A 38 -20.60 5.03 2.41
N GLN A 39 -19.68 4.18 1.96
CA GLN A 39 -18.85 3.38 2.85
C GLN A 39 -17.91 4.24 3.71
N LEU A 40 -17.33 5.30 3.13
CA LEU A 40 -16.45 6.22 3.86
C LEU A 40 -17.24 7.00 4.92
N GLU A 41 -18.46 7.42 4.60
CA GLU A 41 -19.36 8.08 5.54
C GLU A 41 -19.71 7.17 6.73
N LYS A 42 -20.05 5.90 6.46
CA LYS A 42 -20.28 4.91 7.53
C LYS A 42 -19.07 4.73 8.43
N ILE A 43 -17.87 4.62 7.86
CA ILE A 43 -16.62 4.52 8.62
C ILE A 43 -16.42 5.78 9.48
N THR A 44 -16.67 6.96 8.90
CA THR A 44 -16.52 8.25 9.59
C THR A 44 -17.45 8.34 10.79
N ASN A 45 -18.74 8.03 10.59
CA ASN A 45 -19.74 8.05 11.66
C ASN A 45 -19.36 7.11 12.81
N ARG A 46 -18.91 5.88 12.51
CA ARG A 46 -18.48 4.93 13.53
C ARG A 46 -17.23 5.39 14.28
N VAL A 47 -16.26 5.99 13.60
CA VAL A 47 -15.07 6.57 14.24
C VAL A 47 -15.46 7.70 15.19
N GLU A 48 -16.39 8.56 14.79
CA GLU A 48 -16.90 9.64 15.64
C GLU A 48 -17.66 9.12 16.86
N GLU A 49 -18.49 8.10 16.68
CA GLU A 49 -19.19 7.41 17.78
C GLU A 49 -18.17 6.83 18.79
N ILE A 50 -17.19 6.07 18.30
CA ILE A 50 -16.12 5.54 19.16
C ILE A 50 -15.35 6.68 19.80
N ARG A 51 -15.11 7.81 19.13
CA ARG A 51 -14.40 8.96 19.71
C ARG A 51 -15.20 9.60 20.85
N ALA A 52 -16.50 9.80 20.67
CA ALA A 52 -17.39 10.45 21.62
C ALA A 52 -17.73 9.58 22.84
N MET A 53 -17.58 8.25 22.74
CA MET A 53 -17.85 7.31 23.83
C MET A 53 -16.98 7.58 25.07
N ASP A 54 -17.58 7.59 26.26
CA ASP A 54 -16.82 7.59 27.51
C ASP A 54 -16.14 6.23 27.73
N LYS A 55 -14.83 6.25 27.98
CA LYS A 55 -13.97 5.06 28.14
C LYS A 55 -13.40 4.95 29.54
N SER A 56 -13.78 5.84 30.45
CA SER A 56 -13.29 5.90 31.84
C SER A 56 -13.40 4.53 32.51
N ASN A 57 -14.57 3.89 32.39
CA ASN A 57 -14.91 2.62 33.03
C ASN A 57 -14.57 1.36 32.22
N MET A 58 -14.02 1.50 31.00
CA MET A 58 -13.68 0.32 30.18
C MET A 58 -12.41 -0.37 30.66
N SER A 59 -12.43 -1.70 30.64
CA SER A 59 -11.27 -2.55 30.87
C SER A 59 -10.19 -2.36 29.79
N ARG A 60 -8.98 -2.85 30.07
CA ARG A 60 -7.88 -2.83 29.11
C ARG A 60 -8.17 -3.67 27.86
N ALA A 61 -8.95 -4.75 28.00
CA ALA A 61 -9.34 -5.63 26.90
C ALA A 61 -10.31 -4.92 25.94
N GLU A 62 -11.38 -4.31 26.45
CA GLU A 62 -12.36 -3.59 25.63
C GLU A 62 -11.72 -2.37 24.94
N LYS A 63 -10.85 -1.64 25.65
CA LYS A 63 -10.05 -0.56 25.05
C LYS A 63 -9.14 -1.06 23.92
N LYS A 64 -8.65 -2.31 23.98
CA LYS A 64 -7.83 -2.91 22.93
C LYS A 64 -8.68 -3.30 21.72
N GLU A 65 -9.90 -3.78 21.94
CA GLU A 65 -10.86 -4.08 20.88
C GLU A 65 -11.26 -2.82 20.11
N LEU A 66 -11.60 -1.73 20.78
CA LEU A 66 -11.88 -0.45 20.13
C LEU A 66 -10.69 0.03 19.27
N ARG A 67 -9.46 -0.14 19.74
CA ARG A 67 -8.26 0.20 18.95
C ARG A 67 -8.10 -0.72 17.74
N LYS A 68 -8.47 -1.99 17.85
CA LYS A 68 -8.43 -2.95 16.74
C LYS A 68 -9.47 -2.56 15.68
N GLU A 69 -10.67 -2.22 16.11
CA GLU A 69 -11.75 -1.73 15.24
C GLU A 69 -11.33 -0.45 14.50
N LEU A 70 -10.80 0.55 15.22
CA LEU A 70 -10.27 1.79 14.61
C LEU A 70 -9.14 1.53 13.59
N ARG A 71 -8.26 0.57 13.87
CA ARG A 71 -7.19 0.18 12.92
C ARG A 71 -7.75 -0.45 11.66
N GLU A 72 -8.78 -1.28 11.79
CA GLU A 72 -9.43 -1.93 10.65
C GLU A 72 -10.18 -0.91 9.78
N MET A 73 -10.94 -0.01 10.41
CA MET A 73 -11.58 1.11 9.71
C MET A 73 -10.58 2.01 8.99
N LYS A 74 -9.41 2.26 9.59
CA LYS A 74 -8.32 3.01 8.94
C LYS A 74 -7.77 2.28 7.71
N LYS A 75 -7.67 0.95 7.74
CA LYS A 75 -7.28 0.14 6.58
C LYS A 75 -8.37 0.08 5.52
N GLN A 76 -9.64 0.20 5.87
CA GLN A 76 -10.71 0.28 4.88
C GLN A 76 -10.68 1.65 4.19
N ALA A 77 -10.69 2.75 4.97
CA ALA A 77 -10.75 4.11 4.45
C ALA A 77 -9.57 4.49 3.53
N ARG A 78 -8.33 4.12 3.91
CA ARG A 78 -7.16 4.42 3.07
C ARG A 78 -7.23 3.69 1.71
N GLY A 79 -7.92 2.55 1.61
CA GLY A 79 -8.01 1.69 0.42
C GLY A 79 -8.93 2.28 -0.63
N MET A 80 -9.79 3.19 -0.19
CA MET A 80 -10.76 3.89 -1.01
C MET A 80 -10.14 5.14 -1.65
N GLY A 81 -9.11 5.74 -1.03
CA GLY A 81 -8.51 7.01 -1.47
C GLY A 81 -7.31 6.91 -2.42
N GLY A 82 -7.07 5.77 -3.07
CA GLY A 82 -5.98 5.61 -4.04
C GLY A 82 -4.56 5.60 -3.45
N GLY A 83 -4.41 5.42 -2.13
CA GLY A 83 -3.11 5.25 -1.50
C GLY A 83 -2.55 3.85 -1.76
N ILE A 84 -1.27 3.75 -2.15
CA ILE A 84 -0.59 2.46 -2.30
C ILE A 84 -0.53 1.77 -0.94
N TYR A 85 -1.25 0.67 -0.81
CA TYR A 85 -1.04 -0.27 0.29
C TYR A 85 0.15 -1.14 -0.04
N LEU A 86 1.26 -0.94 0.67
CA LEU A 86 2.24 -2.00 0.78
C LEU A 86 1.61 -3.10 1.65
N SER A 87 0.98 -4.05 0.96
CA SER A 87 0.67 -5.37 1.50
C SER A 87 1.88 -5.90 2.27
N VAL A 88 1.66 -6.72 3.31
CA VAL A 88 2.75 -7.45 3.97
C VAL A 88 3.59 -8.21 2.94
N GLY A 89 2.94 -8.76 1.89
CA GLY A 89 3.64 -9.37 0.75
C GLY A 89 4.47 -8.37 -0.07
N ALA A 90 4.00 -7.14 -0.27
CA ALA A 90 4.78 -6.11 -0.97
C ALA A 90 5.99 -5.65 -0.15
N ILE A 91 5.87 -5.58 1.19
CA ILE A 91 7.00 -5.33 2.09
C ILE A 91 8.02 -6.47 2.00
N ILE A 92 7.56 -7.73 1.98
CA ILE A 92 8.42 -8.91 1.81
C ILE A 92 9.17 -8.86 0.47
N ILE A 93 8.48 -8.55 -0.63
CA ILE A 93 9.09 -8.43 -1.97
C ILE A 93 10.17 -7.34 -2.00
N ILE A 94 9.91 -6.17 -1.40
CA ILE A 94 10.89 -5.08 -1.31
C ILE A 94 12.13 -5.51 -0.53
N ILE A 95 11.95 -6.23 0.59
CA ILE A 95 13.06 -6.74 1.41
C ILE A 95 13.88 -7.78 0.63
N LEU A 96 13.23 -8.71 -0.07
CA LEU A 96 13.91 -9.72 -0.90
C LEU A 96 14.74 -9.08 -2.03
N LEU A 97 14.21 -8.03 -2.67
CA LEU A 97 14.93 -7.29 -3.72
C LEU A 97 16.18 -6.58 -3.17
N LEU A 98 16.12 -5.99 -1.98
CA LEU A 98 17.28 -5.36 -1.35
C LEU A 98 18.40 -6.36 -1.03
N ILE A 99 18.05 -7.60 -0.67
CA ILE A 99 19.02 -8.67 -0.39
C ILE A 99 19.68 -9.18 -1.67
N LEU A 100 18.97 -9.17 -2.81
CA LEU A 100 19.48 -9.70 -4.09
C LEU A 100 20.37 -8.68 -4.82
N ILE A 101 20.13 -7.38 -4.62
CA ILE A 101 20.85 -6.28 -5.26
C ILE A 101 22.10 -5.86 -4.48
N LEU A 102 22.12 -6.06 -3.15
CA LEU A 102 23.28 -5.81 -2.29
C LEU A 102 24.30 -6.97 -2.38
#